data_AF-A0AAE1X7L8-F1
#
_entry.id   AF-A0AAE1X7L8-F1
#
_cell.length_a   1.000
_cell.length_b   1.000
_cell.length_c   1.000
_cell.angle_alpha   90.00
_cell.angle_beta   90.00
_cell.angle_gamma   90.00
#
_symmetry.space_group_name_H-M   'P 1'
#
loop_
_entity.id
_entity.type
_entity.pdbx_description
1 polymer ?
#
loop_
_entity_poly.entity_id
_entity_poly.type
_entity_poly.pdbx_seq_one_letter_code
_entity_poly.pdbx_strand_id
1 'polypeptide(L)'
;MSVGCTTIGARFDAIVSADAFENLKPAPDIFLAASRILDVPTSECVVIEDALAGVQAAKSANMRCIAVTTTLAEDTLQAAGPSLIRKEIGDISLDDILNGGSGYHNPEKQPSQSISASVQSLPNSYSQEISSFQEKDSVGDAVFSIEGFQGSRRDILRYGSLGIAVSCLLFTVTNWKAMQYASPKAIWNLLLGASSPPFGLKEEESRNERIQQFVNYISDLEKRGTATTVPEFPPKLDWLNTAPLQLRRDLKGKVVLLDFWTYCCINCMHVLPDLEFLEKKYNDKPFVVVGVHSAKFDNEKDLEAIRNAVLRYGISHPVVNDGDMYLWRELGVSSWPTFALVGPNGKLIAQVAGEGRRKDLDDLVKAALIYYGGKQMLNSTPIPLNLEKDNDPRLLTSPLKFPGKLEVDVLNNRLFISDSNHNRIVVTDLDGNFKMQIGSTGEEGFRDGNFDDAMFNRPQGLAYNPKKNLLYVADTENHALRVVDFVDESVRTLAGNGTKGSDYQGGGSGTTQARTF
;
A
#
# COMPACT_ATOMS: atom_id res chain seq x y z
N MET A 1 16.23 -13.29 8.31
CA MET A 1 15.27 -13.54 9.41
C MET A 1 15.58 -12.61 10.57
N SER A 2 14.54 -12.02 11.17
CA SER A 2 14.53 -11.26 12.44
C SER A 2 15.50 -10.07 12.57
N VAL A 3 15.29 -8.99 11.81
CA VAL A 3 15.71 -7.64 12.23
C VAL A 3 14.60 -6.66 11.87
N GLY A 4 13.68 -6.42 12.80
CA GLY A 4 12.53 -5.54 12.56
C GLY A 4 11.51 -5.42 13.71
N CYS A 5 11.67 -6.14 14.82
CA CYS A 5 10.70 -6.12 15.92
C CYS A 5 11.15 -5.32 17.17
N THR A 6 12.32 -4.70 17.15
CA THR A 6 12.92 -4.15 18.38
C THR A 6 12.55 -2.71 18.73
N THR A 7 11.92 -1.93 17.83
CA THR A 7 11.50 -0.54 18.13
C THR A 7 10.00 -0.38 18.41
N ILE A 8 9.13 -1.29 17.93
CA ILE A 8 7.71 -1.31 18.33
C ILE A 8 7.55 -1.94 19.73
N GLY A 9 8.39 -2.93 20.07
CA GLY A 9 8.35 -3.61 21.36
C GLY A 9 8.64 -2.74 22.58
N ALA A 10 9.16 -1.51 22.39
CA ALA A 10 9.41 -0.59 23.50
C ALA A 10 8.14 0.17 23.97
N ARG A 11 7.04 0.15 23.20
CA ARG A 11 5.78 0.84 23.53
C ARG A 11 4.59 -0.09 23.79
N PHE A 12 4.72 -1.38 23.48
CA PHE A 12 3.66 -2.38 23.65
C PHE A 12 4.22 -3.57 24.42
N ASP A 13 3.52 -3.95 25.49
CA ASP A 13 3.90 -5.11 26.31
C ASP A 13 3.78 -6.44 25.55
N ALA A 14 3.02 -6.46 24.44
CA ALA A 14 2.91 -7.58 23.52
C ALA A 14 2.67 -7.13 22.07
N ILE A 15 3.26 -7.85 21.11
CA ILE A 15 2.97 -7.69 19.67
C ILE A 15 2.64 -9.07 19.10
N VAL A 16 1.49 -9.17 18.43
CA VAL A 16 1.04 -10.39 17.78
C VAL A 16 0.75 -10.08 16.31
N SER A 17 1.33 -10.86 15.41
CA SER A 17 1.16 -10.67 13.97
C SER A 17 0.28 -11.76 13.38
N ALA A 18 -0.60 -11.36 12.45
CA ALA A 18 -1.60 -12.25 11.85
C ALA A 18 -0.98 -13.36 10.98
N ASP A 19 0.22 -13.14 10.44
CA ASP A 19 0.99 -14.13 9.67
C ASP A 19 1.49 -15.31 10.52
N ALA A 20 1.41 -15.20 11.85
CA ALA A 20 1.76 -16.29 12.77
C ALA A 20 0.64 -17.32 12.98
N PHE A 21 -0.54 -17.13 12.37
CA PHE A 21 -1.71 -17.99 12.58
C PHE A 21 -2.24 -18.54 11.26
N GLU A 22 -2.52 -19.84 11.23
CA GLU A 22 -3.19 -20.50 10.10
C GLU A 22 -4.66 -20.04 9.97
N ASN A 23 -5.33 -19.84 11.11
CA ASN A 23 -6.70 -19.35 11.17
C ASN A 23 -6.72 -17.86 11.50
N LEU A 24 -7.17 -17.06 10.52
CA LEU A 24 -7.36 -15.62 10.70
C LEU A 24 -8.75 -15.32 11.28
N LYS A 25 -8.93 -14.07 11.74
CA LYS A 25 -10.25 -13.52 12.13
C LYS A 25 -11.31 -13.94 11.09
N PRO A 26 -12.45 -14.53 11.51
CA PRO A 26 -13.07 -14.46 12.83
C PRO A 26 -12.58 -15.49 13.86
N ALA A 27 -11.54 -16.29 13.58
CA ALA A 27 -10.95 -17.18 14.57
C ALA A 27 -10.31 -16.37 15.73
N PRO A 28 -10.38 -16.86 17.00
CA PRO A 28 -9.94 -16.12 18.18
C PRO A 28 -8.43 -16.15 18.42
N ASP A 29 -7.69 -16.94 17.63
CA ASP A 29 -6.31 -17.36 17.83
C ASP A 29 -5.36 -16.19 18.10
N ILE A 30 -5.51 -15.09 17.34
CA ILE A 30 -4.69 -13.88 17.48
C ILE A 30 -4.89 -13.18 18.84
N PHE A 31 -6.13 -13.14 19.33
CA PHE A 31 -6.45 -12.52 20.62
C PHE A 31 -6.05 -13.42 21.79
N LEU A 32 -6.27 -14.73 21.68
CA LEU A 32 -5.82 -15.70 22.68
C LEU A 32 -4.30 -15.73 22.81
N ALA A 33 -3.57 -15.48 21.71
CA ALA A 33 -2.12 -15.33 21.77
C ALA A 33 -1.71 -14.03 22.46
N ALA A 34 -2.38 -12.91 22.17
CA ALA A 34 -2.10 -11.63 22.81
C ALA A 34 -2.31 -11.69 24.33
N SER A 35 -3.43 -12.25 24.79
CA SER A 35 -3.72 -12.47 26.21
C SER A 35 -2.66 -13.33 26.91
N ARG A 36 -2.16 -14.39 26.26
CA ARG A 36 -1.09 -15.23 26.79
C ARG A 36 0.26 -14.51 26.90
N ILE A 37 0.59 -13.65 25.94
CA ILE A 37 1.86 -12.88 25.98
C ILE A 37 1.80 -11.80 27.07
N LEU A 38 0.64 -11.17 27.23
CA LEU A 38 0.41 -10.16 28.27
C LEU A 38 0.30 -10.75 29.68
N ASP A 39 0.13 -12.07 29.81
CA ASP A 39 -0.20 -12.76 31.07
C ASP A 39 -1.47 -12.19 31.74
N VAL A 40 -2.47 -11.85 30.91
CA VAL A 40 -3.76 -11.29 31.35
C VAL A 40 -4.89 -12.24 30.94
N PRO A 41 -5.79 -12.65 31.85
CA PRO A 41 -6.95 -13.48 31.50
C PRO A 41 -7.84 -12.81 30.44
N THR A 42 -8.45 -13.61 29.55
CA THR A 42 -9.29 -13.07 28.46
C THR A 42 -10.49 -12.27 28.98
N SER A 43 -10.99 -12.57 30.16
CA SER A 43 -12.07 -11.82 30.83
C SER A 43 -11.68 -10.40 31.24
N GLU A 44 -10.39 -10.11 31.36
CA GLU A 44 -9.85 -8.79 31.71
C GLU A 44 -9.34 -8.04 30.47
N CYS A 45 -9.31 -8.69 29.31
CA CYS A 45 -8.91 -8.07 28.06
C CYS A 45 -10.06 -7.24 27.44
N VAL A 46 -9.70 -6.06 26.92
CA VAL A 46 -10.58 -5.21 26.11
C VAL A 46 -9.99 -5.11 24.71
N VAL A 47 -10.82 -5.41 23.71
CA VAL A 47 -10.47 -5.37 22.30
C VAL A 47 -11.18 -4.19 21.62
N ILE A 48 -10.43 -3.39 20.86
CA ILE A 48 -10.98 -2.29 20.04
C ILE A 48 -10.84 -2.68 18.58
N GLU A 49 -11.96 -2.77 17.84
CA GLU A 49 -11.98 -3.22 16.44
C GLU A 49 -12.94 -2.40 15.58
N ASP A 50 -12.59 -2.22 14.32
CA ASP A 50 -13.39 -1.51 13.31
C ASP A 50 -13.97 -2.45 12.24
N ALA A 51 -13.64 -3.75 12.30
CA ALA A 51 -14.04 -4.75 11.32
C ALA A 51 -14.91 -5.86 11.94
N LEU A 52 -15.93 -6.30 11.19
CA LEU A 52 -16.87 -7.34 11.62
C LEU A 52 -16.17 -8.63 12.07
N ALA A 53 -15.19 -9.11 11.29
CA ALA A 53 -14.44 -10.32 11.62
C ALA A 53 -13.63 -10.17 12.93
N GLY A 54 -13.16 -8.95 13.24
CA GLY A 54 -12.46 -8.65 14.49
C GLY A 54 -13.39 -8.70 15.70
N VAL A 55 -14.57 -8.10 15.59
CA VAL A 55 -15.59 -8.15 16.66
C VAL A 55 -16.02 -9.61 16.93
N GLN A 56 -16.21 -10.40 15.87
CA GLN A 56 -16.53 -11.82 15.98
C GLN A 56 -15.41 -12.65 16.62
N ALA A 57 -14.16 -12.35 16.28
CA ALA A 57 -13.00 -13.01 16.90
C ALA A 57 -12.85 -12.66 18.38
N ALA A 58 -13.08 -11.39 18.77
CA ALA A 58 -13.03 -10.96 20.17
C ALA A 58 -14.10 -11.67 21.01
N LYS A 59 -15.32 -11.77 20.46
CA LYS A 59 -16.41 -12.53 21.06
C LYS A 59 -16.08 -14.02 21.19
N SER A 60 -15.48 -14.61 20.16
CA SER A 60 -15.04 -16.02 20.18
C SER A 60 -13.90 -16.27 21.17
N ALA A 61 -13.09 -15.25 21.47
CA ALA A 61 -12.06 -15.27 22.50
C ALA A 61 -12.60 -14.99 23.92
N ASN A 62 -13.92 -14.74 24.06
CA ASN A 62 -14.58 -14.34 25.29
C ASN A 62 -13.98 -13.07 25.90
N MET A 63 -13.61 -12.10 25.06
CA MET A 63 -13.06 -10.79 25.45
C MET A 63 -14.10 -9.69 25.27
N ARG A 64 -14.02 -8.65 26.10
CA ARG A 64 -14.87 -7.46 25.96
C ARG A 64 -14.48 -6.70 24.70
N CYS A 65 -15.43 -6.27 23.88
CA CYS A 65 -15.14 -5.59 22.62
C CYS A 65 -15.82 -4.23 22.52
N ILE A 66 -15.05 -3.19 22.22
CA ILE A 66 -15.55 -1.86 21.84
C ILE A 66 -15.38 -1.74 20.32
N ALA A 67 -16.47 -1.72 19.58
CA ALA A 67 -16.43 -1.55 18.14
C ALA A 67 -16.42 -0.06 17.76
N VAL A 68 -15.70 0.31 16.69
CA VAL A 68 -15.73 1.66 16.14
C VAL A 68 -16.28 1.67 14.71
N THR A 69 -17.11 2.65 14.37
CA THR A 69 -17.82 2.69 13.07
C THR A 69 -17.01 3.35 11.95
N THR A 70 -15.67 3.39 12.07
CA THR A 70 -14.80 4.05 11.09
C THR A 70 -14.84 3.37 9.72
N THR A 71 -15.06 2.05 9.71
CA THR A 71 -14.94 1.22 8.51
C THR A 71 -16.27 0.56 8.11
N LEU A 72 -17.21 0.42 9.05
CA LEU A 72 -18.50 -0.23 8.83
C LEU A 72 -19.63 0.54 9.54
N ALA A 73 -20.83 0.46 8.97
CA ALA A 73 -22.03 1.04 9.58
C ALA A 73 -22.39 0.33 10.90
N GLU A 74 -22.99 1.08 11.83
CA GLU A 74 -23.34 0.62 13.18
C GLU A 74 -24.16 -0.67 13.18
N ASP A 75 -25.19 -0.76 12.33
CA ASP A 75 -26.06 -1.95 12.20
C ASP A 75 -25.27 -3.23 11.87
N THR A 76 -24.20 -3.10 11.08
CA THR A 76 -23.36 -4.24 10.68
C THR A 76 -22.52 -4.74 11.86
N LEU A 77 -21.97 -3.82 12.64
CA LEU A 77 -21.16 -4.15 13.82
C LEU A 77 -22.04 -4.67 14.97
N GLN A 78 -23.24 -4.09 15.15
CA GLN A 78 -24.18 -4.50 16.20
C GLN A 78 -24.59 -5.96 16.07
N ALA A 79 -24.72 -6.49 14.85
CA ALA A 79 -25.02 -7.89 14.59
C ALA A 79 -23.95 -8.87 15.13
N ALA A 80 -22.70 -8.44 15.28
CA ALA A 80 -21.65 -9.27 15.90
C ALA A 80 -21.71 -9.26 17.43
N GLY A 81 -22.44 -8.32 18.04
CA GLY A 81 -22.62 -8.20 19.48
C GLY A 81 -21.38 -7.70 20.24
N PRO A 82 -20.80 -6.53 19.87
CA PRO A 82 -19.81 -5.87 20.70
C PRO A 82 -20.43 -5.41 22.03
N SER A 83 -19.60 -5.17 23.03
CA SER A 83 -20.03 -4.65 24.34
C SER A 83 -20.43 -3.17 24.26
N LEU A 84 -19.82 -2.42 23.35
CA LEU A 84 -20.06 -0.99 23.14
C LEU A 84 -19.74 -0.62 21.69
N ILE A 85 -20.40 0.41 21.15
CA ILE A 85 -20.08 1.00 19.85
C ILE A 85 -19.75 2.49 20.03
N ARG A 86 -18.70 2.96 19.36
CA ARG A 86 -18.30 4.37 19.28
C ARG A 86 -18.12 4.77 17.82
N LYS A 87 -18.24 6.06 17.52
CA LYS A 87 -18.15 6.53 16.14
C LYS A 87 -16.70 6.45 15.63
N GLU A 88 -15.77 6.98 16.43
CA GLU A 88 -14.35 6.94 16.16
C GLU A 88 -13.56 6.43 17.38
N ILE A 89 -12.31 6.01 17.16
CA ILE A 89 -11.44 5.57 18.27
C ILE A 89 -11.18 6.67 19.30
N GLY A 90 -11.19 7.94 18.88
CA GLY A 90 -11.03 9.10 19.76
C GLY A 90 -12.20 9.34 20.70
N ASP A 91 -13.37 8.73 20.43
CA ASP A 91 -14.57 8.84 21.27
C ASP A 91 -14.58 7.80 22.41
N ILE A 92 -13.60 6.91 22.46
CA ILE A 92 -13.48 5.91 23.52
C ILE A 92 -12.92 6.59 24.78
N SER A 93 -13.76 6.70 25.81
CA SER A 93 -13.37 7.25 27.10
C SER A 93 -12.68 6.22 27.99
N LEU A 94 -11.98 6.68 29.03
CA LEU A 94 -11.40 5.79 30.03
C LEU A 94 -12.50 4.98 30.78
N ASP A 95 -13.69 5.57 30.97
CA ASP A 95 -14.84 4.87 31.56
C ASP A 95 -15.35 3.75 30.65
N ASP A 96 -15.34 3.94 29.34
CA ASP A 96 -15.67 2.89 28.36
C ASP A 96 -14.70 1.70 28.46
N ILE A 97 -13.42 1.97 28.78
CA ILE A 97 -12.36 0.96 28.92
C ILE A 97 -12.41 0.26 30.29
N LEU A 98 -12.73 0.97 31.36
CA LEU A 98 -12.68 0.40 32.72
C LEU A 98 -14.02 -0.20 33.15
N ASN A 99 -15.14 0.45 32.83
CA ASN A 99 -16.45 0.15 33.41
C ASN A 99 -17.50 -0.28 32.38
N GLY A 100 -17.15 -0.27 31.08
CA GLY A 100 -18.07 -0.68 30.01
C GLY A 100 -19.04 0.40 29.52
N GLY A 101 -18.94 1.62 30.07
CA GLY A 101 -19.74 2.78 29.71
C GLY A 101 -21.21 2.69 30.13
N SER A 102 -21.81 3.82 30.52
CA SER A 102 -23.27 3.92 30.71
C SER A 102 -23.95 4.12 29.35
N GLY A 103 -24.67 3.11 28.85
CA GLY A 103 -25.38 3.22 27.57
C GLY A 103 -26.45 4.33 27.55
N TYR A 104 -26.40 5.18 26.52
CA TYR A 104 -27.50 6.02 26.00
C TYR A 104 -27.27 6.06 24.46
N HIS A 105 -28.22 5.79 23.56
CA HIS A 105 -29.63 6.17 23.48
C HIS A 105 -30.48 5.08 22.77
N ASN A 106 -31.72 4.87 23.22
CA ASN A 106 -32.80 4.35 22.37
C ASN A 106 -34.05 5.22 22.64
N PRO A 107 -34.64 5.92 21.65
CA PRO A 107 -35.96 6.50 21.81
C PRO A 107 -37.03 5.40 21.61
N GLU A 108 -38.12 5.52 22.38
CA GLU A 108 -39.37 4.74 22.31
C GLU A 108 -39.52 3.48 23.20
N LYS A 109 -40.18 3.71 24.34
CA LYS A 109 -41.10 2.79 25.07
C LYS A 109 -42.17 2.28 24.09
N GLN A 110 -42.78 1.08 24.11
CA GLN A 110 -43.17 0.06 25.12
C GLN A 110 -43.89 -1.08 24.31
N PRO A 111 -44.46 -2.18 24.86
CA PRO A 111 -44.22 -2.89 26.11
C PRO A 111 -44.06 -4.43 25.97
N SER A 112 -43.56 -5.03 27.06
CA SER A 112 -43.67 -6.42 27.53
C SER A 112 -44.62 -7.42 26.82
N GLN A 113 -44.11 -8.62 26.51
CA GLN A 113 -44.84 -9.88 26.70
C GLN A 113 -43.94 -10.97 27.28
N SER A 114 -44.52 -11.69 28.24
CA SER A 114 -43.95 -12.69 29.12
C SER A 114 -44.25 -14.13 28.65
N ILE A 115 -43.28 -15.03 28.88
CA ILE A 115 -43.41 -16.47 29.22
C ILE A 115 -44.09 -17.39 28.19
N SER A 116 -43.33 -18.39 27.69
CA SER A 116 -43.59 -19.81 28.04
C SER A 116 -42.50 -20.74 27.49
N ALA A 117 -41.99 -21.58 28.39
CA ALA A 117 -41.13 -22.72 28.10
C ALA A 117 -41.93 -23.89 27.50
N SER A 118 -41.28 -24.69 26.66
CA SER A 118 -41.68 -26.08 26.43
C SER A 118 -40.45 -26.94 26.12
N VAL A 119 -40.12 -27.79 27.09
CA VAL A 119 -39.15 -28.90 27.02
C VAL A 119 -39.91 -30.16 26.57
N GLN A 120 -39.40 -30.86 25.55
CA GLN A 120 -39.67 -32.29 25.26
C GLN A 120 -38.39 -32.88 24.63
N SER A 121 -37.56 -33.55 25.41
CA SER A 121 -37.53 -35.00 25.72
C SER A 121 -36.72 -35.84 24.72
N LEU A 122 -35.53 -36.28 25.17
CA LEU A 122 -34.69 -37.35 24.61
C LEU A 122 -35.37 -38.74 24.77
N PRO A 123 -34.86 -39.78 24.08
CA PRO A 123 -33.98 -40.69 24.82
C PRO A 123 -32.72 -41.17 24.06
N ASN A 124 -31.69 -41.37 24.89
CA ASN A 124 -30.43 -42.07 24.66
C ASN A 124 -30.59 -43.47 24.08
N SER A 125 -29.56 -43.92 23.34
CA SER A 125 -29.03 -45.29 23.55
C SER A 125 -27.68 -45.51 22.84
N TYR A 126 -26.67 -45.77 23.67
CA TYR A 126 -25.50 -46.64 23.50
C TYR A 126 -24.26 -46.21 22.69
N SER A 127 -23.24 -45.94 23.50
CA SER A 127 -21.80 -45.87 23.28
C SER A 127 -21.15 -47.25 23.10
N GLN A 128 -20.04 -47.22 22.35
CA GLN A 128 -18.79 -47.99 22.49
C GLN A 128 -18.82 -49.53 22.36
N GLU A 129 -17.94 -50.06 21.51
CA GLU A 129 -16.66 -50.59 22.01
C GLU A 129 -15.60 -50.79 20.91
N ILE A 130 -14.36 -50.55 21.34
CA ILE A 130 -13.08 -50.68 20.66
C ILE A 130 -12.44 -51.98 21.18
N SER A 131 -11.73 -52.73 20.32
CA SER A 131 -10.63 -53.61 20.75
C SER A 131 -9.66 -53.75 19.57
N SER A 132 -8.55 -53.00 19.52
CA SER A 132 -7.23 -53.30 20.11
C SER A 132 -6.42 -54.31 19.29
N PHE A 133 -5.23 -53.92 18.79
CA PHE A 133 -3.94 -54.46 19.27
C PHE A 133 -2.75 -53.75 18.58
N GLN A 134 -1.69 -53.59 19.37
CA GLN A 134 -0.48 -52.79 19.16
C GLN A 134 0.59 -53.40 18.24
N GLU A 135 1.41 -52.49 17.69
CA GLU A 135 2.87 -52.50 17.47
C GLU A 135 3.59 -53.70 16.83
N LYS A 136 4.30 -53.39 15.73
CA LYS A 136 5.75 -53.58 15.66
C LYS A 136 6.41 -52.77 14.54
N ASP A 137 7.44 -52.02 14.91
CA ASP A 137 8.43 -51.39 14.03
C ASP A 137 9.22 -52.42 13.19
N SER A 138 9.54 -52.06 11.95
CA SER A 138 10.92 -52.17 11.43
C SER A 138 11.08 -51.49 10.06
N VAL A 139 12.14 -50.69 9.98
CA VAL A 139 12.74 -49.98 8.83
C VAL A 139 13.00 -50.89 7.62
N GLY A 140 12.79 -50.37 6.40
CA GLY A 140 13.29 -51.01 5.17
C GLY A 140 12.83 -50.32 3.88
N ASP A 141 13.80 -49.97 3.05
CA ASP A 141 13.74 -49.19 1.81
C ASP A 141 12.76 -49.63 0.69
N ALA A 142 12.23 -48.61 0.03
CA ALA A 142 12.12 -48.43 -1.43
C ALA A 142 11.02 -49.10 -2.29
N VAL A 143 10.55 -48.24 -3.20
CA VAL A 143 9.94 -48.45 -4.53
C VAL A 143 8.42 -48.58 -4.61
N PHE A 144 7.79 -47.43 -4.88
CA PHE A 144 6.47 -47.33 -5.52
C PHE A 144 6.56 -47.76 -7.00
N SER A 145 5.70 -48.68 -7.42
CA SER A 145 5.29 -48.84 -8.82
C SER A 145 3.78 -48.58 -8.94
N ILE A 146 3.44 -47.57 -9.75
CA ILE A 146 2.06 -47.17 -10.06
C ILE A 146 1.60 -47.97 -11.29
N GLU A 147 0.60 -48.84 -11.13
CA GLU A 147 -0.17 -49.40 -12.24
C GLU A 147 -1.19 -48.38 -12.77
N GLY A 148 -1.22 -48.21 -14.09
CA GLY A 148 -1.93 -47.15 -14.79
C GLY A 148 -3.45 -47.35 -14.92
N PHE A 149 -4.18 -46.24 -14.82
CA PHE A 149 -5.60 -46.14 -15.14
C PHE A 149 -5.87 -46.38 -16.64
N GLN A 150 -6.65 -47.41 -16.98
CA GLN A 150 -7.26 -47.58 -18.31
C GLN A 150 -8.61 -46.84 -18.36
N GLY A 151 -8.71 -45.82 -19.21
CA GLY A 151 -9.94 -45.11 -19.54
C GLY A 151 -9.96 -44.69 -21.01
N SER A 152 -11.15 -44.48 -21.59
CA SER A 152 -11.29 -43.99 -22.97
C SER A 152 -10.57 -42.64 -23.14
N ARG A 153 -9.99 -42.35 -24.32
CA ARG A 153 -9.38 -41.03 -24.61
C ARG A 153 -10.29 -39.85 -24.27
N ARG A 154 -11.61 -40.02 -24.39
CA ARG A 154 -12.59 -38.98 -24.01
C ARG A 154 -12.68 -38.78 -22.50
N ASP A 155 -12.52 -39.84 -21.71
CA ASP A 155 -12.55 -39.79 -20.26
C ASP A 155 -11.24 -39.24 -19.70
N ILE A 156 -10.09 -39.60 -20.29
CA ILE A 156 -8.81 -39.01 -19.93
C ILE A 156 -8.80 -37.50 -20.22
N LEU A 157 -9.38 -37.05 -21.34
CA LEU A 157 -9.52 -35.62 -21.65
C LEU A 157 -10.55 -34.92 -20.76
N ARG A 158 -11.63 -35.60 -20.36
CA ARG A 158 -12.65 -35.04 -19.45
C ARG A 158 -12.13 -34.93 -18.02
N TYR A 159 -11.53 -35.98 -17.47
CA TYR A 159 -10.99 -35.97 -16.11
C TYR A 159 -9.70 -35.15 -16.02
N GLY A 160 -8.88 -35.12 -17.07
CA GLY A 160 -7.73 -34.22 -17.16
C GLY A 160 -8.14 -32.75 -17.21
N SER A 161 -9.14 -32.39 -18.02
CA SER A 161 -9.64 -31.01 -18.08
C SER A 161 -10.41 -30.62 -16.80
N LEU A 162 -11.12 -31.55 -16.17
CA LEU A 162 -11.76 -31.35 -14.88
C LEU A 162 -10.73 -31.18 -13.76
N GLY A 163 -9.63 -31.96 -13.76
CA GLY A 163 -8.54 -31.82 -12.79
C GLY A 163 -7.80 -30.49 -12.91
N ILE A 164 -7.58 -30.00 -14.14
CA ILE A 164 -7.05 -28.65 -14.38
C ILE A 164 -8.06 -27.59 -13.92
N ALA A 165 -9.34 -27.73 -14.26
CA ALA A 165 -10.38 -26.78 -13.84
C ALA A 165 -10.53 -26.72 -12.31
N VAL A 166 -10.47 -27.86 -11.63
CA VAL A 166 -10.50 -27.96 -10.15
C VAL A 166 -9.24 -27.38 -9.54
N SER A 167 -8.07 -27.61 -10.13
CA SER A 167 -6.80 -27.04 -9.65
C SER A 167 -6.74 -25.52 -9.86
N CYS A 168 -7.22 -25.03 -11.00
CA CYS A 168 -7.41 -23.60 -11.25
C CYS A 168 -8.42 -23.01 -10.28
N LEU A 169 -9.56 -23.67 -10.06
CA LEU A 169 -10.57 -23.21 -9.11
C LEU A 169 -10.00 -23.16 -7.69
N LEU A 170 -9.31 -24.22 -7.23
CA LEU A 170 -8.61 -24.25 -5.96
C LEU A 170 -7.58 -23.14 -5.86
N PHE A 171 -6.75 -22.93 -6.89
CA PHE A 171 -5.78 -21.83 -6.93
C PHE A 171 -6.48 -20.46 -6.84
N THR A 172 -7.57 -20.25 -7.59
CA THR A 172 -8.32 -18.99 -7.55
C THR A 172 -9.01 -18.75 -6.20
N VAL A 173 -9.54 -19.79 -5.57
CA VAL A 173 -10.22 -19.70 -4.27
C VAL A 173 -9.18 -19.47 -3.15
N THR A 174 -8.05 -20.17 -3.20
CA THR A 174 -6.95 -20.01 -2.24
C THR A 174 -6.21 -18.68 -2.39
N ASN A 175 -6.16 -18.11 -3.60
CA ASN A 175 -5.52 -16.82 -3.89
C ASN A 175 -6.51 -15.67 -4.14
N TRP A 176 -7.79 -15.84 -3.76
CA TRP A 176 -8.87 -14.90 -4.11
C TRP A 176 -8.58 -13.45 -3.69
N LYS A 177 -7.96 -13.25 -2.52
CA LYS A 177 -7.53 -11.92 -2.02
C LYS A 177 -6.41 -11.28 -2.84
N ALA A 178 -5.54 -12.06 -3.48
CA ALA A 178 -4.53 -11.52 -4.40
C ALA A 178 -5.14 -11.26 -5.80
N MET A 179 -6.11 -12.09 -6.19
CA MET A 179 -6.83 -11.95 -7.46
C MET A 179 -7.83 -10.81 -7.50
N GLN A 180 -8.31 -10.30 -6.36
CA GLN A 180 -9.27 -9.19 -6.34
C GLN A 180 -8.74 -7.93 -7.06
N TYR A 181 -7.42 -7.77 -7.14
CA TYR A 181 -6.76 -6.64 -7.80
C TYR A 181 -6.24 -6.97 -9.20
N ALA A 182 -6.11 -8.26 -9.54
CA ALA A 182 -5.76 -8.68 -10.88
C ALA A 182 -7.00 -8.59 -11.77
N SER A 183 -7.02 -7.65 -12.72
CA SER A 183 -8.15 -7.54 -13.63
C SER A 183 -8.36 -8.83 -14.43
N PRO A 184 -9.60 -9.24 -14.73
CA PRO A 184 -9.86 -10.43 -15.55
C PRO A 184 -9.11 -10.40 -16.88
N LYS A 185 -8.97 -9.20 -17.48
CA LYS A 185 -8.20 -8.98 -18.70
C LYS A 185 -6.70 -9.21 -18.51
N ALA A 186 -6.12 -8.91 -17.34
CA ALA A 186 -4.73 -9.24 -17.02
C ALA A 186 -4.50 -10.76 -17.05
N ILE A 187 -5.44 -11.54 -16.52
CA ILE A 187 -5.39 -13.00 -16.51
C ILE A 187 -5.46 -13.54 -17.95
N TRP A 188 -6.36 -12.98 -18.78
CA TRP A 188 -6.43 -13.32 -20.20
C TRP A 188 -5.15 -12.96 -20.96
N ASN A 189 -4.57 -11.79 -20.70
CA ASN A 189 -3.30 -11.37 -21.30
C ASN A 189 -2.15 -12.32 -20.93
N LEU A 190 -2.13 -12.81 -19.68
CA LEU A 190 -1.14 -13.79 -19.23
C LEU A 190 -1.30 -15.14 -19.94
N LEU A 191 -2.54 -15.59 -20.16
CA LEU A 191 -2.84 -16.89 -20.77
C LEU A 191 -2.66 -16.90 -22.30
N LEU A 192 -3.03 -15.81 -22.98
CA LEU A 192 -3.04 -15.73 -24.45
C LEU A 192 -1.79 -15.04 -25.02
N GLY A 193 -0.97 -14.43 -24.16
CA GLY A 193 0.20 -13.66 -24.53
C GLY A 193 -0.17 -12.27 -25.06
N ALA A 194 0.37 -11.23 -24.43
CA ALA A 194 0.34 -9.86 -24.95
C ALA A 194 1.65 -9.53 -25.66
N SER A 195 1.57 -8.84 -26.81
CA SER A 195 2.77 -8.29 -27.46
C SER A 195 3.45 -7.34 -26.50
N SER A 196 4.65 -7.70 -26.05
CA SER A 196 5.43 -6.93 -25.10
C SER A 196 6.67 -6.37 -25.81
N PRO A 197 7.14 -5.16 -25.43
CA PRO A 197 8.43 -4.67 -25.88
C PRO A 197 9.55 -5.65 -25.52
N PRO A 198 10.65 -5.66 -26.28
CA PRO A 198 11.83 -6.45 -25.94
C PRO A 198 12.50 -5.88 -24.68
N PHE A 199 12.06 -6.36 -23.51
CA PHE A 199 12.74 -6.08 -22.24
C PHE A 199 13.81 -7.15 -22.02
N GLY A 200 15.08 -6.77 -22.18
CA GLY A 200 16.22 -7.65 -21.93
C GLY A 200 17.52 -6.92 -22.20
N LEU A 201 18.45 -6.94 -21.24
CA LEU A 201 19.81 -6.47 -21.46
C LEU A 201 20.57 -7.58 -22.17
N LYS A 202 20.99 -7.37 -23.41
CA LYS A 202 22.32 -7.87 -23.77
C LYS A 202 23.29 -6.94 -23.04
N GLU A 203 24.13 -7.48 -22.16
CA GLU A 203 25.00 -6.71 -21.24
C GLU A 203 25.92 -5.70 -21.97
N GLU A 204 26.06 -5.82 -23.30
CA GLU A 204 26.89 -4.96 -24.14
C GLU A 204 26.13 -3.99 -25.08
N GLU A 205 24.79 -3.94 -25.04
CA GLU A 205 24.04 -3.12 -26.00
C GLU A 205 24.05 -1.62 -25.67
N SER A 206 24.40 -0.79 -26.65
CA SER A 206 24.41 0.66 -26.48
C SER A 206 22.99 1.21 -26.33
N ARG A 207 22.84 2.31 -25.60
CA ARG A 207 21.53 2.95 -25.41
C ARG A 207 20.83 3.31 -26.74
N ASN A 208 21.60 3.73 -27.75
CA ASN A 208 21.04 4.10 -29.04
C ASN A 208 20.47 2.90 -29.80
N GLU A 209 21.15 1.75 -29.76
CA GLU A 209 20.66 0.51 -30.35
C GLU A 209 19.36 0.07 -29.67
N ARG A 210 19.32 0.13 -28.34
CA ARG A 210 18.11 -0.17 -27.57
C ARG A 210 16.92 0.74 -27.93
N ILE A 211 17.14 2.04 -28.05
CA ILE A 211 16.11 2.98 -28.51
C ILE A 211 15.65 2.60 -29.93
N GLN A 212 16.58 2.25 -30.82
CA GLN A 212 16.24 1.85 -32.18
C GLN A 212 15.43 0.54 -32.23
N GLN A 213 15.70 -0.42 -31.34
CA GLN A 213 14.87 -1.61 -31.18
C GLN A 213 13.44 -1.25 -30.80
N PHE A 214 13.25 -0.32 -29.85
CA PHE A 214 11.92 0.15 -29.49
C PHE A 214 11.24 0.92 -30.63
N VAL A 215 11.97 1.71 -31.41
CA VAL A 215 11.42 2.35 -32.63
C VAL A 215 10.93 1.30 -33.63
N ASN A 216 11.71 0.24 -33.85
CA ASN A 216 11.32 -0.86 -34.75
C ASN A 216 10.10 -1.61 -34.21
N TYR A 217 10.05 -1.88 -32.91
CA TYR A 217 8.89 -2.47 -32.24
C TYR A 217 7.61 -1.63 -32.45
N ILE A 218 7.67 -0.31 -32.23
CA ILE A 218 6.53 0.60 -32.44
C ILE A 218 6.11 0.59 -33.92
N SER A 219 7.08 0.61 -34.83
CA SER A 219 6.82 0.54 -36.28
C SER A 219 6.05 -0.72 -36.67
N ASP A 220 6.44 -1.87 -36.13
CA ASP A 220 5.79 -3.14 -36.43
C ASP A 220 4.42 -3.27 -35.76
N LEU A 221 4.28 -2.74 -34.54
CA LEU A 221 2.99 -2.67 -33.84
C LEU A 221 1.97 -1.85 -34.64
N GLU A 222 2.38 -0.67 -35.14
CA GLU A 222 1.54 0.20 -35.96
C GLU A 222 1.20 -0.43 -37.32
N LYS A 223 2.17 -1.07 -37.99
CA LYS A 223 1.93 -1.78 -39.26
C LYS A 223 0.92 -2.92 -39.12
N ARG A 224 0.96 -3.66 -38.01
CA ARG A 224 0.00 -4.75 -37.75
C ARG A 224 -1.41 -4.23 -37.49
N GLY A 225 -1.54 -3.02 -36.96
CA GLY A 225 -2.84 -2.41 -36.63
C GLY A 225 -3.60 -3.10 -35.48
N THR A 226 -2.97 -4.06 -34.78
CA THR A 226 -3.58 -4.85 -33.70
C THR A 226 -3.49 -4.18 -32.33
N ALA A 227 -2.87 -3.00 -32.24
CA ALA A 227 -2.72 -2.29 -30.97
C ALA A 227 -4.09 -1.95 -30.37
N THR A 228 -4.22 -2.24 -29.07
CA THR A 228 -5.43 -1.94 -28.30
C THR A 228 -5.65 -0.43 -28.28
N THR A 229 -6.87 0.01 -28.58
CA THR A 229 -7.26 1.41 -28.36
C THR A 229 -7.52 1.59 -26.88
N VAL A 230 -6.87 2.57 -26.25
CA VAL A 230 -7.13 2.91 -24.86
C VAL A 230 -8.55 3.49 -24.74
N PRO A 231 -9.35 3.08 -23.73
CA PRO A 231 -10.68 3.64 -23.52
C PRO A 231 -10.59 5.13 -23.17
N GLU A 232 -11.69 5.85 -23.38
CA GLU A 232 -11.78 7.24 -22.91
C GLU A 232 -11.88 7.28 -21.38
N PHE A 233 -11.40 8.36 -20.76
CA PHE A 233 -11.66 8.60 -19.34
C PHE A 233 -13.17 8.75 -19.12
N PRO A 234 -13.77 8.04 -18.15
CA PRO A 234 -15.18 8.23 -17.85
C PRO A 234 -15.49 9.71 -17.54
N PRO A 235 -16.56 10.29 -18.08
CA PRO A 235 -16.80 11.73 -18.06
C PRO A 235 -17.11 12.31 -16.68
N LYS A 236 -17.33 11.46 -15.67
CA LYS A 236 -17.68 11.84 -14.30
C LYS A 236 -16.53 11.67 -13.30
N LEU A 237 -15.34 11.26 -13.76
CA LEU A 237 -14.21 11.15 -12.84
C LEU A 237 -13.76 12.54 -12.41
N ASP A 238 -13.39 12.65 -11.14
CA ASP A 238 -12.76 13.83 -10.59
C ASP A 238 -11.29 13.92 -11.03
N TRP A 239 -10.83 15.15 -11.19
CA TRP A 239 -9.46 15.46 -11.62
C TRP A 239 -8.81 16.44 -10.66
N LEU A 240 -7.49 16.28 -10.51
CA LEU A 240 -6.61 17.19 -9.79
C LEU A 240 -5.51 17.66 -10.75
N ASN A 241 -4.94 18.84 -10.46
CA ASN A 241 -3.94 19.51 -11.29
C ASN A 241 -4.43 19.94 -12.69
N THR A 242 -5.68 19.70 -13.06
CA THR A 242 -6.27 20.08 -14.36
C THR A 242 -7.81 19.99 -14.33
N ALA A 243 -8.47 20.59 -15.32
CA ALA A 243 -9.88 20.29 -15.61
C ALA A 243 -10.00 18.90 -16.29
N PRO A 244 -11.17 18.25 -16.28
CA PRO A 244 -11.32 16.92 -16.86
C PRO A 244 -10.80 16.82 -18.30
N LEU A 245 -9.83 15.93 -18.51
CA LEU A 245 -9.20 15.69 -19.80
C LEU A 245 -9.92 14.57 -20.56
N GLN A 246 -9.96 14.70 -21.88
CA GLN A 246 -10.36 13.65 -22.81
C GLN A 246 -9.14 13.16 -23.59
N LEU A 247 -8.85 11.86 -23.52
CA LEU A 247 -7.73 11.22 -24.20
C LEU A 247 -7.74 11.50 -25.71
N ARG A 248 -8.91 11.45 -26.35
CA ARG A 248 -9.03 11.59 -27.81
C ARG A 248 -9.07 13.03 -28.32
N ARG A 249 -9.25 14.00 -27.42
CA ARG A 249 -9.36 15.43 -27.76
C ARG A 249 -8.15 16.20 -27.24
N ASP A 250 -7.96 16.18 -25.92
CA ASP A 250 -6.99 17.03 -25.22
C ASP A 250 -5.58 16.43 -25.23
N LEU A 251 -5.48 15.10 -25.26
CA LEU A 251 -4.21 14.37 -25.34
C LEU A 251 -3.87 13.88 -26.76
N LYS A 252 -4.69 14.21 -27.75
CA LYS A 252 -4.45 13.85 -29.15
C LYS A 252 -3.15 14.48 -29.65
N GLY A 253 -2.33 13.68 -30.33
CA GLY A 253 -1.03 14.13 -30.82
C GLY A 253 0.08 14.10 -29.77
N LYS A 254 -0.16 13.54 -28.59
CA LYS A 254 0.85 13.45 -27.52
C LYS A 254 1.24 12.00 -27.27
N VAL A 255 2.48 11.78 -26.87
CA VAL A 255 2.87 10.54 -26.21
C VAL A 255 2.43 10.67 -24.76
N VAL A 256 1.59 9.76 -24.27
CA VAL A 256 1.03 9.82 -22.91
C VAL A 256 1.55 8.65 -22.10
N LEU A 257 2.06 8.92 -20.91
CA LEU A 257 2.39 7.89 -19.92
C LEU A 257 1.30 7.90 -18.84
N LEU A 258 0.47 6.85 -18.83
CA LEU A 258 -0.48 6.63 -17.73
C LEU A 258 0.26 5.92 -16.60
N ASP A 259 0.29 6.51 -15.41
CA ASP A 259 0.82 5.91 -14.19
C ASP A 259 -0.34 5.39 -13.33
N PHE A 260 -0.48 4.08 -13.20
CA PHE A 260 -1.46 3.45 -12.33
C PHE A 260 -0.91 3.33 -10.92
N TRP A 261 -1.38 4.19 -10.02
CA TRP A 261 -0.83 4.35 -8.67
C TRP A 261 -1.93 4.42 -7.60
N THR A 262 -1.52 4.30 -6.34
CA THR A 262 -2.37 4.53 -5.16
C THR A 262 -1.49 5.09 -4.06
N TYR A 263 -1.99 6.06 -3.26
CA TYR A 263 -1.11 6.80 -2.35
C TYR A 263 -0.63 5.98 -1.14
N CYS A 264 -1.29 4.87 -0.77
CA CYS A 264 -0.82 4.01 0.31
C CYS A 264 0.32 3.06 -0.11
N CYS A 265 0.68 3.00 -1.40
CA CYS A 265 1.65 2.05 -1.93
C CYS A 265 3.06 2.63 -1.92
N ILE A 266 3.95 2.06 -1.12
CA ILE A 266 5.34 2.52 -1.04
C ILE A 266 6.08 2.39 -2.39
N ASN A 267 5.81 1.33 -3.16
CA ASN A 267 6.38 1.17 -4.50
C ASN A 267 5.94 2.27 -5.47
N CYS A 268 4.72 2.80 -5.31
CA CYS A 268 4.25 3.95 -6.07
C CYS A 268 4.97 5.23 -5.67
N MET A 269 5.24 5.43 -4.37
CA MET A 269 5.96 6.61 -3.91
C MET A 269 7.40 6.62 -4.44
N HIS A 270 8.06 5.46 -4.46
CA HIS A 270 9.42 5.31 -4.98
C HIS A 270 9.60 5.68 -6.46
N VAL A 271 8.54 5.64 -7.27
CA VAL A 271 8.64 5.96 -8.70
C VAL A 271 8.34 7.44 -9.02
N LEU A 272 7.85 8.23 -8.05
CA LEU A 272 7.56 9.65 -8.27
C LEU A 272 8.81 10.45 -8.72
N PRO A 273 10.02 10.23 -8.17
CA PRO A 273 11.23 10.88 -8.68
C PRO A 273 11.59 10.45 -10.11
N ASP A 274 11.28 9.21 -10.50
CA ASP A 274 11.48 8.72 -11.87
C ASP A 274 10.52 9.43 -12.84
N LEU A 275 9.26 9.64 -12.45
CA LEU A 275 8.27 10.38 -13.24
C LEU A 275 8.65 11.85 -13.36
N GLU A 276 9.03 12.50 -12.26
CA GLU A 276 9.48 13.89 -12.27
C GLU A 276 10.70 14.10 -13.19
N PHE A 277 11.63 13.14 -13.20
CA PHE A 277 12.76 13.14 -14.13
C PHE A 277 12.29 13.14 -15.60
N LEU A 278 11.33 12.28 -15.95
CA LEU A 278 10.78 12.21 -17.31
C LEU A 278 10.05 13.50 -17.69
N GLU A 279 9.22 14.03 -16.78
CA GLU A 279 8.49 15.29 -16.97
C GLU A 279 9.45 16.46 -17.24
N LYS A 280 10.50 16.60 -16.42
CA LYS A 280 11.53 17.64 -16.61
C LYS A 280 12.29 17.46 -17.92
N LYS A 281 12.69 16.22 -18.23
CA LYS A 281 13.50 15.91 -19.42
C LYS A 281 12.74 16.16 -20.73
N TYR A 282 11.44 15.92 -20.75
CA TYR A 282 10.60 16.00 -21.94
C TYR A 282 9.63 17.18 -21.92
N ASN A 283 9.87 18.20 -21.09
CA ASN A 283 8.98 19.35 -20.93
C ASN A 283 8.74 20.16 -22.22
N ASP A 284 9.68 20.13 -23.16
CA ASP A 284 9.63 20.80 -24.46
C ASP A 284 9.11 19.88 -25.57
N LYS A 285 8.77 18.64 -25.22
CA LYS A 285 8.27 17.61 -26.14
C LYS A 285 6.76 17.42 -25.95
N PRO A 286 6.06 16.89 -26.97
CA PRO A 286 4.65 16.52 -26.89
C PRO A 286 4.48 15.21 -26.08
N PHE A 287 4.86 15.27 -24.82
CA PHE A 287 4.83 14.19 -23.83
C PHE A 287 4.05 14.65 -22.59
N VAL A 288 3.21 13.78 -22.05
CA VAL A 288 2.40 14.06 -20.84
C VAL A 288 2.37 12.82 -19.95
N VAL A 289 2.56 13.02 -18.65
CA VAL A 289 2.25 12.01 -17.63
C VAL A 289 0.83 12.26 -17.12
N VAL A 290 0.05 11.21 -16.91
CA VAL A 290 -1.25 11.27 -16.21
C VAL A 290 -1.27 10.21 -15.13
N GLY A 291 -1.41 10.63 -13.88
CA GLY A 291 -1.59 9.73 -12.74
C GLY A 291 -3.01 9.20 -12.70
N VAL A 292 -3.20 7.92 -12.98
CA VAL A 292 -4.47 7.21 -12.85
C VAL A 292 -4.55 6.60 -11.46
N HIS A 293 -5.07 7.37 -10.51
CA HIS A 293 -5.20 6.93 -9.12
C HIS A 293 -6.25 5.83 -9.03
N SER A 294 -5.80 4.60 -8.79
CA SER A 294 -6.63 3.39 -8.71
C SER A 294 -6.61 2.88 -7.28
N ALA A 295 -7.66 3.19 -6.50
CA ALA A 295 -7.70 3.05 -5.05
C ALA A 295 -7.61 1.59 -4.57
N LYS A 296 -6.62 1.23 -3.75
CA LYS A 296 -6.52 -0.12 -3.16
C LYS A 296 -7.53 -0.36 -2.03
N PHE A 297 -7.84 0.67 -1.26
CA PHE A 297 -8.82 0.69 -0.16
C PHE A 297 -9.93 1.71 -0.43
N ASP A 298 -11.12 1.51 0.14
CA ASP A 298 -12.27 2.40 -0.07
C ASP A 298 -12.00 3.84 0.37
N ASN A 299 -11.24 4.04 1.46
CA ASN A 299 -10.82 5.37 1.92
C ASN A 299 -9.97 6.11 0.86
N GLU A 300 -9.24 5.39 0.00
CA GLU A 300 -8.42 6.01 -1.03
C GLU A 300 -9.24 6.54 -2.22
N LYS A 301 -10.56 6.30 -2.25
CA LYS A 301 -11.46 6.86 -3.27
C LYS A 301 -11.82 8.32 -2.97
N ASP A 302 -11.60 8.79 -1.75
CA ASP A 302 -11.90 10.17 -1.34
C ASP A 302 -10.98 11.18 -2.04
N LEU A 303 -11.57 12.17 -2.71
CA LEU A 303 -10.83 13.14 -3.50
C LEU A 303 -9.93 14.04 -2.65
N GLU A 304 -10.37 14.41 -1.43
CA GLU A 304 -9.56 15.24 -0.53
C GLU A 304 -8.33 14.48 -0.03
N ALA A 305 -8.46 13.19 0.27
CA ALA A 305 -7.34 12.33 0.61
C ALA A 305 -6.31 12.25 -0.53
N ILE A 306 -6.78 12.06 -1.77
CA ILE A 306 -5.92 12.06 -2.96
C ILE A 306 -5.25 13.43 -3.15
N ARG A 307 -6.00 14.54 -3.01
CA ARG A 307 -5.44 15.90 -3.08
C ARG A 307 -4.34 16.11 -2.05
N ASN A 308 -4.57 15.70 -0.80
CA ASN A 308 -3.56 15.79 0.24
C ASN A 308 -2.33 14.93 -0.09
N ALA A 309 -2.48 13.77 -0.74
CA ALA A 309 -1.36 12.99 -1.23
C ALA A 309 -0.61 13.69 -2.39
N VAL A 310 -1.32 14.25 -3.36
CA VAL A 310 -0.75 15.06 -4.47
C VAL A 310 0.11 16.21 -3.91
N LEU A 311 -0.43 16.95 -2.95
CA LEU A 311 0.28 18.04 -2.27
C LEU A 311 1.45 17.54 -1.43
N ARG A 312 1.26 16.44 -0.68
CA ARG A 312 2.29 15.85 0.16
C ARG A 312 3.48 15.41 -0.69
N TYR A 313 3.27 14.69 -1.77
CA TYR A 313 4.35 14.12 -2.59
C TYR A 313 4.81 15.04 -3.74
N GLY A 314 4.22 16.23 -3.89
CA GLY A 314 4.66 17.21 -4.88
C GLY A 314 4.28 16.86 -6.33
N ILE A 315 3.25 16.04 -6.53
CA ILE A 315 2.81 15.58 -7.84
C ILE A 315 2.28 16.78 -8.65
N SER A 316 2.90 17.05 -9.80
CA SER A 316 2.56 18.22 -10.63
C SER A 316 1.90 17.86 -11.98
N HIS A 317 1.89 16.58 -12.37
CA HIS A 317 1.10 16.12 -13.53
C HIS A 317 -0.39 16.02 -13.21
N PRO A 318 -1.27 16.01 -14.23
CA PRO A 318 -2.69 15.64 -14.09
C PRO A 318 -2.89 14.34 -13.33
N VAL A 319 -3.85 14.32 -12.40
CA VAL A 319 -4.28 13.12 -11.70
C VAL A 319 -5.78 12.93 -11.88
N VAL A 320 -6.19 11.72 -12.25
CA VAL A 320 -7.60 11.32 -12.32
C VAL A 320 -7.92 10.32 -11.22
N ASN A 321 -9.05 10.49 -10.55
CA ASN A 321 -9.55 9.55 -9.55
C ASN A 321 -10.30 8.40 -10.25
N ASP A 322 -9.60 7.33 -10.60
CA ASP A 322 -10.19 6.05 -11.06
C ASP A 322 -10.44 5.14 -9.84
N GLY A 323 -11.12 5.66 -8.81
CA GLY A 323 -11.36 4.96 -7.54
C GLY A 323 -12.08 3.62 -7.70
N ASP A 324 -12.91 3.49 -8.74
CA ASP A 324 -13.59 2.24 -9.08
C ASP A 324 -12.77 1.34 -10.01
N MET A 325 -11.52 1.66 -10.35
CA MET A 325 -10.61 0.87 -11.17
C MET A 325 -11.14 0.53 -12.58
N TYR A 326 -11.86 1.45 -13.22
CA TYR A 326 -12.40 1.21 -14.56
C TYR A 326 -11.28 1.11 -15.61
N LEU A 327 -10.38 2.12 -15.68
CA LEU A 327 -9.25 2.09 -16.62
C LEU A 327 -8.30 0.94 -16.29
N TRP A 328 -8.06 0.70 -15.00
CA TRP A 328 -7.25 -0.41 -14.51
C TRP A 328 -7.73 -1.75 -15.09
N ARG A 329 -9.05 -2.01 -15.02
CA ARG A 329 -9.65 -3.24 -15.57
C ARG A 329 -9.62 -3.29 -17.09
N GLU A 330 -9.97 -2.18 -17.75
CA GLU A 330 -10.02 -2.11 -19.21
C GLU A 330 -8.64 -2.26 -19.85
N LEU A 331 -7.57 -1.84 -19.18
CA LEU A 331 -6.21 -2.01 -19.68
C LEU A 331 -5.54 -3.31 -19.24
N GLY A 332 -6.17 -4.11 -18.38
CA GLY A 332 -5.59 -5.37 -17.96
C GLY A 332 -4.45 -5.19 -16.95
N VAL A 333 -4.53 -4.16 -16.09
CA VAL A 333 -3.54 -3.90 -15.05
C VAL A 333 -3.72 -4.89 -13.89
N SER A 334 -2.63 -5.24 -13.22
CA SER A 334 -2.61 -6.23 -12.12
C SER A 334 -1.64 -5.90 -10.98
N SER A 335 -0.90 -4.80 -11.03
CA SER A 335 0.05 -4.43 -9.99
C SER A 335 0.25 -2.93 -9.89
N TRP A 336 0.51 -2.44 -8.68
CA TRP A 336 0.95 -1.07 -8.43
C TRP A 336 2.47 -1.01 -8.23
N PRO A 337 3.18 -0.04 -8.83
CA PRO A 337 2.74 0.78 -9.95
C PRO A 337 2.70 -0.01 -11.27
N THR A 338 1.92 0.47 -12.25
CA THR A 338 2.02 0.03 -13.65
C THR A 338 1.96 1.24 -14.56
N PHE A 339 2.83 1.29 -15.56
CA PHE A 339 2.88 2.35 -16.55
C PHE A 339 2.32 1.86 -17.88
N ALA A 340 1.42 2.62 -18.50
CA ALA A 340 0.93 2.36 -19.85
C ALA A 340 1.34 3.51 -20.78
N LEU A 341 2.19 3.21 -21.77
CA LEU A 341 2.60 4.18 -22.77
C LEU A 341 1.60 4.18 -23.93
N VAL A 342 1.04 5.34 -24.23
CA VAL A 342 0.00 5.54 -25.24
C VAL A 342 0.52 6.47 -26.33
N GLY A 343 0.29 6.09 -27.59
CA GLY A 343 0.67 6.89 -28.75
C GLY A 343 -0.28 8.07 -29.02
N PRO A 344 0.11 9.00 -29.91
CA PRO A 344 -0.68 10.19 -30.28
C PRO A 344 -2.04 9.88 -30.91
N ASN A 345 -2.25 8.64 -31.34
CA ASN A 345 -3.48 8.09 -31.90
C ASN A 345 -4.37 7.39 -30.85
N GLY A 346 -4.01 7.43 -29.57
CA GLY A 346 -4.74 6.77 -28.49
C GLY A 346 -4.54 5.25 -28.42
N LYS A 347 -3.53 4.72 -29.11
CA LYS A 347 -3.18 3.29 -29.08
C LYS A 347 -2.20 2.98 -27.97
N LEU A 348 -2.43 1.87 -27.26
CA LEU A 348 -1.52 1.34 -26.26
C LEU A 348 -0.27 0.78 -26.95
N ILE A 349 0.90 1.33 -26.61
CA ILE A 349 2.20 0.92 -27.15
C ILE A 349 2.83 -0.17 -26.28
N ALA A 350 2.85 0.06 -24.97
CA ALA A 350 3.53 -0.78 -24.01
C ALA A 350 2.89 -0.66 -22.62
N GLN A 351 3.01 -1.72 -21.83
CA GLN A 351 2.80 -1.68 -20.38
C GLN A 351 4.07 -2.13 -19.67
N VAL A 352 4.40 -1.46 -18.56
CA VAL A 352 5.58 -1.74 -17.74
C VAL A 352 5.16 -1.76 -16.29
N ALA A 353 5.25 -2.91 -15.62
CA ALA A 353 4.87 -3.08 -14.23
C ALA A 353 6.06 -2.93 -13.28
N GLY A 354 5.80 -2.45 -12.07
CA GLY A 354 6.73 -2.41 -10.95
C GLY A 354 7.65 -1.19 -10.90
N GLU A 355 8.40 -1.09 -9.81
CA GLU A 355 9.36 -0.01 -9.55
C GLU A 355 10.74 -0.25 -10.21
N GLY A 356 11.60 0.78 -10.24
CA GLY A 356 12.96 0.68 -10.76
C GLY A 356 13.06 0.65 -12.30
N ARG A 357 12.03 1.16 -12.99
CA ARG A 357 11.89 1.08 -14.45
C ARG A 357 12.30 2.36 -15.19
N ARG A 358 12.91 3.35 -14.52
CA ARG A 358 13.26 4.66 -15.11
C ARG A 358 13.90 4.58 -16.49
N LYS A 359 14.95 3.76 -16.65
CA LYS A 359 15.68 3.62 -17.93
C LYS A 359 14.77 3.08 -19.03
N ASP A 360 13.93 2.12 -18.71
CA ASP A 360 13.02 1.49 -19.65
C ASP A 360 11.95 2.48 -20.12
N LEU A 361 11.38 3.25 -19.18
CA LEU A 361 10.41 4.30 -19.49
C LEU A 361 11.05 5.42 -20.32
N ASP A 362 12.24 5.88 -19.95
CA ASP A 362 13.00 6.91 -20.67
C ASP A 362 13.26 6.51 -22.13
N ASP A 363 13.80 5.29 -22.34
CA ASP A 363 14.11 4.81 -23.69
C ASP A 363 12.85 4.54 -24.53
N LEU A 364 11.76 4.06 -23.91
CA LEU A 364 10.46 3.88 -24.59
C LEU A 364 9.80 5.20 -24.98
N VAL A 365 9.77 6.19 -24.09
CA VAL A 365 9.25 7.54 -24.38
C VAL A 365 10.07 8.18 -25.49
N LYS A 366 11.41 8.09 -25.42
CA LYS A 366 12.29 8.59 -26.48
C LYS A 366 11.99 7.93 -27.83
N ALA A 367 11.84 6.60 -27.86
CA ALA A 367 11.54 5.86 -29.08
C ALA A 367 10.18 6.25 -29.68
N ALA A 368 9.15 6.41 -28.84
CA ALA A 368 7.84 6.86 -29.30
C ALA A 368 7.90 8.27 -29.90
N LEU A 369 8.56 9.21 -29.24
CA LEU A 369 8.75 10.57 -29.75
C LEU A 369 9.49 10.59 -31.09
N ILE A 370 10.54 9.77 -31.25
CA ILE A 370 11.27 9.64 -32.53
C ILE A 370 10.35 9.10 -33.62
N TYR A 371 9.66 7.98 -33.35
CA TYR A 371 8.83 7.31 -34.35
C TYR A 371 7.68 8.22 -34.82
N TYR A 372 6.85 8.73 -33.90
CA TYR A 372 5.69 9.55 -34.25
C TYR A 372 6.07 10.95 -34.73
N GLY A 373 7.22 11.47 -34.31
CA GLY A 373 7.79 12.71 -34.85
C GLY A 373 8.14 12.56 -36.33
N GLY A 374 8.79 11.45 -36.70
CA GLY A 374 9.06 11.11 -38.11
C GLY A 374 7.78 10.88 -38.95
N LYS A 375 6.65 10.58 -38.31
CA LYS A 375 5.32 10.48 -38.93
C LYS A 375 4.51 11.78 -38.91
N GLN A 376 5.04 12.85 -38.32
CA GLN A 376 4.35 14.14 -38.17
C GLN A 376 3.00 14.02 -37.45
N MET A 377 2.90 13.10 -36.50
CA MET A 377 1.66 12.85 -35.73
C MET A 377 1.61 13.59 -34.41
N LEU A 378 2.67 14.32 -34.06
CA LEU A 378 2.83 14.94 -32.76
C LEU A 378 2.31 16.38 -32.72
N ASN A 379 1.70 16.77 -31.60
CA ASN A 379 1.17 18.10 -31.33
C ASN A 379 1.71 18.67 -30.01
N SER A 380 2.44 19.77 -30.10
CA SER A 380 3.07 20.45 -28.97
C SER A 380 2.17 21.46 -28.22
N THR A 381 0.88 21.62 -28.58
CA THR A 381 -0.04 22.49 -27.82
C THR A 381 -0.10 22.05 -26.35
N PRO A 382 0.30 22.88 -25.37
CA PRO A 382 0.29 22.49 -23.95
C PRO A 382 -1.11 22.12 -23.46
N ILE A 383 -1.18 21.24 -22.45
CA ILE A 383 -2.44 21.00 -21.73
C ILE A 383 -2.64 22.10 -20.68
N PRO A 384 -3.89 22.51 -20.40
CA PRO A 384 -4.17 23.46 -19.33
C PRO A 384 -3.94 22.79 -17.97
N LEU A 385 -3.06 23.35 -17.16
CA LEU A 385 -2.79 22.90 -15.79
C LEU A 385 -3.35 23.92 -14.80
N ASN A 386 -3.85 23.41 -13.68
CA ASN A 386 -4.26 24.18 -12.51
C ASN A 386 -3.81 23.41 -11.26
N LEU A 387 -2.58 23.64 -10.81
CA LEU A 387 -1.94 22.79 -9.82
C LEU A 387 -2.56 22.97 -8.44
N GLU A 388 -2.80 21.88 -7.72
CA GLU A 388 -3.37 21.94 -6.37
C GLU A 388 -2.49 22.75 -5.42
N LYS A 389 -1.16 22.67 -5.60
CA LYS A 389 -0.18 23.37 -4.75
C LYS A 389 -0.26 24.90 -4.84
N ASP A 390 -0.80 25.43 -5.94
CA ASP A 390 -0.93 26.88 -6.17
C ASP A 390 -2.25 27.42 -5.58
N ASN A 391 -3.16 26.52 -5.20
CA ASN A 391 -4.53 26.85 -4.78
C ASN A 391 -4.83 26.52 -3.31
N ASP A 392 -3.87 25.94 -2.57
CA ASP A 392 -4.07 25.57 -1.17
C ASP A 392 -3.40 26.59 -0.22
N PRO A 393 -4.19 27.45 0.45
CA PRO A 393 -3.64 28.48 1.34
C PRO A 393 -2.90 27.88 2.55
N ARG A 394 -3.20 26.63 2.94
CA ARG A 394 -2.55 25.97 4.09
C ARG A 394 -1.05 25.83 3.87
N LEU A 395 -0.60 25.73 2.61
CA LEU A 395 0.82 25.61 2.27
C LEU A 395 1.61 26.89 2.52
N LEU A 396 0.93 28.04 2.62
CA LEU A 396 1.54 29.35 2.86
C LEU A 396 1.38 29.82 4.31
N THR A 397 0.25 29.47 4.95
CA THR A 397 -0.12 30.04 6.26
C THR A 397 0.19 29.13 7.43
N SER A 398 0.36 27.82 7.22
CA SER A 398 0.59 26.87 8.30
C SER A 398 2.07 26.84 8.73
N PRO A 399 2.38 26.86 10.04
CA PRO A 399 3.76 26.72 10.52
C PRO A 399 4.33 25.32 10.28
N LEU A 400 3.46 24.31 10.15
CA LEU A 400 3.80 22.92 9.85
C LEU A 400 3.28 22.53 8.47
N LYS A 401 4.00 21.67 7.76
CA LYS A 401 3.64 21.17 6.43
C LYS A 401 3.75 19.65 6.42
N PHE A 402 2.58 19.01 6.39
CA PHE A 402 2.41 17.55 6.43
C PHE A 402 3.28 16.88 7.52
N PRO A 403 3.11 17.22 8.81
CA PRO A 403 3.86 16.58 9.88
C PRO A 403 3.57 15.08 9.94
N GLY A 404 4.61 14.26 10.00
CA GLY A 404 4.51 12.81 9.84
C GLY A 404 4.29 12.04 11.14
N LYS A 405 5.02 12.43 12.20
CA LYS A 405 5.02 11.78 13.52
C LYS A 405 5.34 12.77 14.64
N LEU A 406 5.04 12.33 15.86
CA LEU A 406 5.29 13.03 17.11
C LEU A 406 6.02 12.10 18.09
N GLU A 407 6.84 12.68 18.96
CA GLU A 407 7.48 12.02 20.10
C GLU A 407 7.55 12.97 21.29
N VAL A 408 7.44 12.46 22.51
CA VAL A 408 7.26 13.27 23.71
C VAL A 408 8.40 13.08 24.71
N ASP A 409 8.85 14.18 25.32
CA ASP A 409 9.72 14.19 26.49
C ASP A 409 9.04 14.97 27.62
N VAL A 410 8.28 14.23 28.43
CA VAL A 410 7.49 14.80 29.54
C VAL A 410 8.38 15.44 30.60
N LEU A 411 9.56 14.84 30.87
CA LEU A 411 10.44 15.30 31.95
C LEU A 411 10.99 16.71 31.70
N ASN A 412 11.22 17.08 30.45
CA ASN A 412 11.75 18.39 30.07
C ASN A 412 10.73 19.30 29.37
N ASN A 413 9.45 18.93 29.40
CA ASN A 413 8.37 19.65 28.73
C ASN A 413 8.71 19.92 27.25
N ARG A 414 8.91 18.85 26.46
CA ARG A 414 9.18 18.93 25.01
C ARG A 414 8.28 17.97 24.21
N LEU A 415 7.82 18.46 23.06
CA LEU A 415 7.19 17.69 21.99
C LEU A 415 8.04 17.83 20.73
N PHE A 416 8.49 16.70 20.20
CA PHE A 416 9.23 16.61 18.94
C PHE A 416 8.27 16.29 17.80
N ILE A 417 8.36 17.06 16.72
CA ILE A 417 7.48 16.98 15.56
C ILE A 417 8.34 16.77 14.32
N SER A 418 8.11 15.71 13.56
CA SER A 418 8.71 15.58 12.23
C SER A 418 7.89 16.38 11.23
N ASP A 419 8.34 17.60 10.93
CA ASP A 419 7.70 18.52 9.98
C ASP A 419 8.12 18.15 8.56
N SER A 420 7.58 17.02 8.08
CA SER A 420 8.16 16.24 6.98
C SER A 420 8.33 17.05 5.69
N ASN A 421 7.34 17.85 5.29
CA ASN A 421 7.43 18.63 4.05
C ASN A 421 8.11 20.00 4.21
N HIS A 422 8.58 20.33 5.41
CA HIS A 422 9.60 21.36 5.63
C HIS A 422 10.97 20.76 5.92
N ASN A 423 11.15 19.45 5.74
CA ASN A 423 12.44 18.74 5.87
C ASN A 423 13.19 19.04 7.19
N ARG A 424 12.46 19.16 8.30
CA ARG A 424 13.02 19.54 9.60
C ARG A 424 12.34 18.82 10.76
N ILE A 425 12.97 18.88 11.93
CA ILE A 425 12.35 18.53 13.21
C ILE A 425 12.02 19.83 13.95
N VAL A 426 10.78 19.96 14.40
CA VAL A 426 10.32 21.09 15.24
C VAL A 426 10.21 20.61 16.67
N VAL A 427 10.69 21.41 17.62
CA VAL A 427 10.57 21.16 19.06
C VAL A 427 9.72 22.26 19.68
N THR A 428 8.64 21.85 20.32
CA THR A 428 7.74 22.71 21.09
C THR A 428 7.76 22.28 22.56
N ASP A 429 7.17 23.07 23.45
CA ASP A 429 6.73 22.54 24.75
C ASP A 429 5.38 21.79 24.61
N LEU A 430 4.88 21.21 25.70
CA LEU A 430 3.60 20.47 25.66
C LEU A 430 2.37 21.38 25.51
N ASP A 431 2.53 22.70 25.69
CA ASP A 431 1.50 23.72 25.44
C ASP A 431 1.52 24.22 23.96
N GLY A 432 2.49 23.74 23.17
CA GLY A 432 2.65 24.09 21.76
C GLY A 432 3.49 25.34 21.49
N ASN A 433 4.14 25.92 22.49
CA ASN A 433 5.04 27.05 22.28
C ASN A 433 6.33 26.55 21.60
N PHE A 434 6.74 27.25 20.54
CA PHE A 434 7.96 26.94 19.82
C PHE A 434 9.20 27.11 20.72
N LYS A 435 10.07 26.09 20.75
CA LYS A 435 11.35 26.14 21.48
C LYS A 435 12.52 26.26 20.51
N MET A 436 12.56 25.38 19.51
CA MET A 436 13.66 25.31 18.54
C MET A 436 13.28 24.45 17.33
N GLN A 437 14.14 24.46 16.32
CA GLN A 437 14.07 23.58 15.16
C GLN A 437 15.45 23.00 14.84
N ILE A 438 15.46 21.88 14.11
CA ILE A 438 16.67 21.20 13.66
C ILE A 438 16.49 20.93 12.15
N GLY A 439 17.43 21.39 11.34
CA GLY A 439 17.31 21.42 9.88
C GLY A 439 16.84 22.77 9.35
N SER A 440 17.58 23.85 9.68
CA SER A 440 17.09 25.22 9.54
C SER A 440 16.94 25.73 8.09
N THR A 441 17.56 25.07 7.12
CA THR A 441 17.43 25.46 5.70
C THR A 441 16.05 25.16 5.12
N GLY A 442 15.35 24.13 5.64
CA GLY A 442 14.09 23.62 5.08
C GLY A 442 14.22 22.91 3.72
N GLU A 443 15.41 22.92 3.14
CA GLU A 443 15.76 22.27 1.88
C GLU A 443 15.94 20.76 2.09
N GLU A 444 15.54 19.96 1.09
CA GLU A 444 15.82 18.52 1.11
C GLU A 444 17.33 18.27 1.02
N GLY A 445 17.85 17.35 1.83
CA GLY A 445 19.25 16.96 1.73
C GLY A 445 19.69 15.95 2.78
N PHE A 446 20.91 15.46 2.60
CA PHE A 446 21.52 14.42 3.43
C PHE A 446 22.85 14.92 4.01
N ARG A 447 22.77 15.85 4.97
CA ARG A 447 23.95 16.48 5.59
C ARG A 447 23.89 16.35 7.11
N ASP A 448 24.98 15.86 7.69
CA ASP A 448 25.24 15.88 9.13
C ASP A 448 25.83 17.24 9.54
N GLY A 449 25.74 17.62 10.82
CA GLY A 449 26.25 18.91 11.30
C GLY A 449 25.60 19.38 12.58
N ASN A 450 25.76 20.65 12.92
CA ASN A 450 24.97 21.28 13.97
C ASN A 450 23.49 21.40 13.54
N PHE A 451 22.62 21.87 14.43
CA PHE A 451 21.18 21.97 14.15
C PHE A 451 20.81 22.87 12.97
N ASP A 452 21.62 23.87 12.63
CA ASP A 452 21.36 24.77 11.50
C ASP A 452 21.84 24.21 10.17
N ASP A 453 22.96 23.49 10.17
CA ASP A 453 23.60 22.93 8.98
C ASP A 453 23.06 21.56 8.57
N ALA A 454 22.49 20.81 9.53
CA ALA A 454 21.92 19.50 9.27
C ALA A 454 20.79 19.59 8.24
N MET A 455 20.66 18.55 7.41
CA MET A 455 19.57 18.45 6.43
C MET A 455 18.90 17.09 6.53
N PHE A 456 17.59 17.09 6.34
CA PHE A 456 16.74 15.91 6.26
C PHE A 456 16.03 15.87 4.91
N ASN A 457 15.39 14.74 4.61
CA ASN A 457 14.51 14.58 3.46
C ASN A 457 13.27 13.79 3.90
N ARG A 458 12.18 14.53 4.12
CA ARG A 458 10.88 14.02 4.63
C ARG A 458 11.01 13.09 5.85
N PRO A 459 11.55 13.58 6.97
CA PRO A 459 11.67 12.77 8.18
C PRO A 459 10.29 12.30 8.68
N GLN A 460 10.20 11.06 9.16
CA GLN A 460 8.98 10.44 9.66
C GLN A 460 9.15 9.98 11.11
N GLY A 461 9.44 8.69 11.32
CA GLY A 461 9.54 8.04 12.62
C GLY A 461 10.47 8.76 13.59
N LEU A 462 10.02 8.94 14.82
CA LEU A 462 10.77 9.55 15.91
C LEU A 462 10.81 8.58 17.10
N ALA A 463 11.96 8.50 17.77
CA ALA A 463 12.11 7.78 19.03
C ALA A 463 13.08 8.51 19.95
N TYR A 464 12.64 8.88 21.16
CA TYR A 464 13.46 9.65 22.10
C TYR A 464 14.03 8.78 23.23
N ASN A 465 15.31 8.98 23.55
CA ASN A 465 15.99 8.33 24.66
C ASN A 465 16.30 9.36 25.77
N PRO A 466 15.51 9.41 26.86
CA PRO A 466 15.67 10.39 27.92
C PRO A 466 16.97 10.24 28.72
N LYS A 467 17.53 9.04 28.80
CA LYS A 467 18.77 8.80 29.56
C LYS A 467 20.00 9.39 28.89
N LYS A 468 19.98 9.45 27.55
CA LYS A 468 21.09 9.96 26.73
C LYS A 468 20.79 11.33 26.13
N ASN A 469 19.56 11.82 26.24
CA ASN A 469 19.07 13.03 25.58
C ASN A 469 19.28 12.98 24.05
N LEU A 470 18.95 11.83 23.45
CA LEU A 470 19.08 11.59 22.01
C LEU A 470 17.72 11.36 21.37
N LEU A 471 17.47 11.95 20.21
CA LEU A 471 16.33 11.65 19.37
C LEU A 471 16.79 10.92 18.11
N TYR A 472 16.24 9.73 17.90
CA TYR A 472 16.44 8.94 16.69
C TYR A 472 15.36 9.30 15.68
N VAL A 473 15.77 9.56 14.44
CA VAL A 473 14.90 10.01 13.36
C VAL A 473 15.01 9.05 12.18
N ALA A 474 13.87 8.55 11.69
CA ALA A 474 13.79 7.90 10.39
C ALA A 474 13.68 8.99 9.32
N ASP A 475 14.78 9.21 8.62
CA ASP A 475 14.94 10.19 7.55
C ASP A 475 14.61 9.52 6.21
N THR A 476 13.30 9.39 5.96
CA THR A 476 12.71 8.35 5.10
C THR A 476 13.18 8.42 3.66
N GLU A 477 13.16 9.60 3.02
CA GLU A 477 13.57 9.72 1.61
C GLU A 477 15.10 9.81 1.44
N ASN A 478 15.84 10.02 2.52
CA ASN A 478 17.30 9.79 2.53
C ASN A 478 17.64 8.32 2.80
N HIS A 479 16.65 7.48 3.08
CA HIS A 479 16.85 6.08 3.43
C HIS A 479 17.85 5.91 4.58
N ALA A 480 17.74 6.73 5.62
CA ALA A 480 18.70 6.79 6.71
C ALA A 480 18.06 6.87 8.10
N LEU A 481 18.80 6.39 9.10
CA LEU A 481 18.54 6.67 10.52
C LEU A 481 19.49 7.75 10.97
N ARG A 482 18.95 8.85 11.48
CA ARG A 482 19.69 9.99 12.00
C ARG A 482 19.56 10.05 13.51
N VAL A 483 20.56 10.63 14.16
CA VAL A 483 20.58 10.85 15.61
C VAL A 483 20.77 12.34 15.83
N VAL A 484 19.79 12.96 16.48
CA VAL A 484 19.86 14.31 17.02
C VAL A 484 20.34 14.19 18.46
N ASP A 485 21.48 14.80 18.74
CA ASP A 485 22.09 14.89 20.06
C ASP A 485 21.85 16.28 20.64
N PHE A 486 21.05 16.36 21.71
CA PHE A 486 20.73 17.61 22.38
C PHE A 486 21.77 18.06 23.42
N VAL A 487 22.81 17.26 23.66
CA VAL A 487 23.96 17.65 24.51
C VAL A 487 25.02 18.33 23.65
N ASP A 488 25.36 17.70 22.52
CA ASP A 488 26.37 18.21 21.59
C ASP A 488 25.80 19.16 20.52
N GLU A 489 24.48 19.37 20.53
CA GLU A 489 23.72 20.17 19.56
C GLU A 489 24.01 19.80 18.09
N SER A 490 24.06 18.50 17.82
CA SER A 490 24.47 17.96 16.53
C SER A 490 23.55 16.87 15.99
N VAL A 491 23.59 16.68 14.67
CA VAL A 491 22.92 15.61 13.94
C VAL A 491 23.97 14.77 13.25
N ARG A 492 23.88 13.46 13.41
CA ARG A 492 24.74 12.50 12.72
C ARG A 492 23.98 11.33 12.13
N THR A 493 24.54 10.72 11.10
CA THR A 493 24.01 9.50 10.50
C THR A 493 24.39 8.28 11.32
N LEU A 494 23.39 7.50 11.73
CA LEU A 494 23.59 6.23 12.43
C LEU A 494 23.59 5.05 11.45
N ALA A 495 22.69 5.06 10.48
CA ALA A 495 22.60 4.04 9.44
C ALA A 495 22.03 4.59 8.14
N GLY A 496 22.29 3.91 7.03
CA GLY A 496 21.91 4.35 5.68
C GLY A 496 22.97 5.27 5.06
N ASN A 497 23.00 5.29 3.73
CA ASN A 497 24.02 6.00 2.94
C ASN A 497 23.42 7.06 2.00
N GLY A 498 22.14 7.43 2.17
CA GLY A 498 21.45 8.37 1.28
C GLY A 498 20.81 7.72 0.05
N THR A 499 20.94 6.40 -0.14
CA THR A 499 20.43 5.69 -1.32
C THR A 499 19.52 4.53 -0.95
N LYS A 500 18.50 4.31 -1.78
CA LYS A 500 17.54 3.23 -1.60
C LYS A 500 18.24 1.88 -1.65
N GLY A 501 18.00 1.05 -0.64
CA GLY A 501 18.48 -0.32 -0.56
C GLY A 501 17.81 -1.25 -1.56
N SER A 502 18.58 -2.17 -2.11
CA SER A 502 18.08 -3.36 -2.80
C SER A 502 18.76 -4.64 -2.28
N ASP A 503 19.43 -4.53 -1.13
CA ASP A 503 20.22 -5.59 -0.51
C ASP A 503 19.32 -6.50 0.33
N TYR A 504 19.04 -7.69 -0.20
CA TYR A 504 18.28 -8.74 0.49
C TYR A 504 19.17 -9.67 1.35
N GLN A 505 20.50 -9.54 1.25
CA GLN A 505 21.48 -10.40 1.93
C GLN A 505 21.96 -9.77 3.24
N GLY A 506 22.27 -8.46 3.21
CA GLY A 506 22.74 -7.70 4.36
C GLY A 506 24.22 -7.90 4.71
N GLY A 507 24.63 -7.40 5.89
CA GLY A 507 25.96 -7.63 6.47
C GLY A 507 26.97 -6.47 6.37
N GLY A 508 26.61 -5.35 5.74
CA GLY A 508 27.43 -4.13 5.72
C GLY A 508 27.45 -3.38 7.06
N SER A 509 28.41 -2.45 7.22
CA SER A 509 28.39 -1.53 8.38
C SER A 509 27.23 -0.55 8.25
N GLY A 510 26.67 -0.10 9.38
CA GLY A 510 25.42 0.69 9.41
C GLY A 510 25.38 1.86 8.42
N THR A 511 26.46 2.63 8.30
CA THR A 511 26.56 3.83 7.45
C THR A 511 26.90 3.55 5.98
N THR A 512 27.33 2.33 5.64
CA THR A 512 27.67 1.96 4.26
C THR A 512 26.59 1.14 3.58
N GLN A 513 25.66 0.59 4.36
CA GLN A 513 24.59 -0.25 3.85
C GLN A 513 23.41 0.59 3.34
N ALA A 514 23.08 0.43 2.05
CA ALA A 514 21.85 0.96 1.48
C ALA A 514 20.65 0.22 2.10
N ARG A 515 19.61 0.95 2.48
CA ARG A 515 18.43 0.41 3.18
C ARG A 515 17.16 0.94 2.53
N THR A 516 16.07 0.22 2.66
CA THR A 516 14.74 0.70 2.27
C THR A 516 13.98 0.99 3.54
N PHE A 517 13.50 2.22 3.68
CA PHE A 517 12.75 2.70 4.84
C PHE A 517 11.33 3.06 4.44
#